data_AF-A0A2I2L097-F1
#
_entry.id   AF-A0A2I2L097-F1
#
_cell.length_a   1.000
_cell.length_b   1.000
_cell.length_c   1.000
_cell.angle_alpha   90.00
_cell.angle_beta   90.00
_cell.angle_gamma   90.00
#
_symmetry.space_group_name_H-M   'P 1'
#
loop_
_entity.id
_entity.type
_entity.pdbx_description
1 polymer ?
#
loop_
_entity_poly.entity_id
_entity_poly.type
_entity_poly.pdbx_seq_one_letter_code
_entity_poly.pdbx_strand_id
1 'polypeptide(L)'
;MFPLHPSETGGDQQIPLERAFAAPYELVARLGRPLDVTELAEFAPDELGVIFARQPALHRFPGSMAKRVQSLCRLLLDSYGGDAAAVWTTAADGRQLLKQVAALPGFGQQKAKIFVALLGKQLGVTPPGWQEACDPFGEDGSYRSVADIVSPESRIKVRDYKKAMKATAKA
;
A
#
# COMPACT_ATOMS: atom_id res chain seq x y z
N MET A 1 20.92 16.05 -19.24
CA MET A 1 19.84 15.13 -19.70
C MET A 1 20.24 13.72 -19.27
N PHE A 2 19.79 13.27 -18.11
CA PHE A 2 20.11 11.94 -17.56
C PHE A 2 19.04 10.94 -18.03
N PRO A 3 19.40 9.74 -18.53
CA PRO A 3 18.41 8.74 -18.87
C PRO A 3 17.95 8.02 -17.60
N LEU A 4 16.65 8.07 -17.33
CA LEU A 4 15.99 7.19 -16.37
C LEU A 4 15.89 5.80 -17.01
N HIS A 5 16.62 4.84 -16.46
CA HIS A 5 16.50 3.43 -16.84
C HIS A 5 15.26 2.83 -16.17
N PRO A 6 14.29 2.26 -16.92
CA PRO A 6 13.22 1.49 -16.33
C PRO A 6 13.79 0.12 -15.97
N SER A 7 13.65 -0.30 -14.72
CA SER A 7 13.87 -1.70 -14.33
C SER A 7 12.57 -2.26 -13.79
N GLU A 8 12.00 -3.17 -14.55
CA GLU A 8 10.86 -4.01 -14.22
C GLU A 8 11.21 -4.96 -13.09
N THR A 9 10.36 -4.98 -12.06
CA THR A 9 10.03 -6.15 -11.23
C THR A 9 8.58 -5.94 -10.78
N GLY A 10 7.73 -6.96 -10.94
CA GLY A 10 6.29 -6.86 -10.81
C GLY A 10 5.82 -6.18 -9.52
N GLY A 11 4.91 -5.21 -9.66
CA GLY A 11 4.22 -4.55 -8.55
C GLY A 11 4.50 -3.06 -8.38
N ASP A 12 5.33 -2.45 -9.23
CA ASP A 12 5.58 -1.01 -9.18
C ASP A 12 4.55 -0.25 -10.02
N GLN A 13 3.78 0.62 -9.36
CA GLN A 13 2.73 1.41 -10.00
C GLN A 13 3.30 2.47 -10.97
N GLN A 14 4.63 2.56 -11.13
CA GLN A 14 5.39 3.48 -12.00
C GLN A 14 4.78 4.89 -12.06
N ILE A 15 4.38 5.39 -10.89
CA ILE A 15 4.09 6.80 -10.65
C ILE A 15 5.07 7.27 -9.58
N PRO A 16 5.54 8.53 -9.62
CA PRO A 16 6.36 9.09 -8.55
C PRO A 16 5.67 8.89 -7.20
N LEU A 17 6.45 8.60 -6.16
CA LEU A 17 5.93 8.31 -4.81
C LEU A 17 5.06 9.46 -4.30
N GLU A 18 5.45 10.69 -4.60
CA GLU A 18 4.76 11.93 -4.28
C GLU A 18 3.34 11.94 -4.89
N ARG A 19 3.19 11.47 -6.14
CA ARG A 19 1.87 11.34 -6.77
C ARG A 19 1.03 10.23 -6.16
N ALA A 20 1.65 9.10 -5.82
CA ALA A 20 0.94 7.99 -5.18
C ALA A 20 0.34 8.43 -3.83
N PHE A 21 1.09 9.22 -3.05
CA PHE A 21 0.62 9.75 -1.77
C PHE A 21 -0.38 10.89 -1.92
N ALA A 22 -0.33 11.68 -3.00
CA ALA A 22 -1.31 12.73 -3.26
C ALA A 22 -2.67 12.17 -3.74
N ALA A 23 -2.71 10.96 -4.31
CA ALA A 23 -3.91 10.43 -4.96
C ALA A 23 -5.18 10.38 -4.07
N PRO A 24 -5.13 10.00 -2.78
CA PRO A 24 -6.31 10.05 -1.91
C PRO A 24 -6.84 11.48 -1.70
N TYR A 25 -5.94 12.45 -1.52
CA TYR A 25 -6.30 13.87 -1.39
C TYR A 25 -6.93 14.41 -2.68
N GLU A 26 -6.35 14.09 -3.82
CA GLU A 26 -6.88 14.46 -5.14
C GLU A 26 -8.26 13.84 -5.41
N LEU A 27 -8.50 12.61 -4.93
CA LEU A 27 -9.81 11.98 -5.02
C LEU A 27 -10.87 12.73 -4.20
N VAL A 28 -10.53 13.13 -2.96
CA VAL A 28 -11.39 14.00 -2.12
C VAL A 28 -11.71 15.30 -2.85
N ALA A 29 -10.68 15.97 -3.39
CA ALA A 29 -10.86 17.22 -4.13
C ALA A 29 -11.79 17.07 -5.35
N ARG A 30 -11.71 15.95 -6.07
CA ARG A 30 -12.58 15.67 -7.24
C ARG A 30 -14.02 15.34 -6.87
N LEU A 31 -14.23 14.71 -5.72
CA LEU A 31 -15.55 14.37 -5.18
C LEU A 31 -16.21 15.56 -4.48
N GLY A 32 -15.42 16.50 -3.97
CA GLY A 32 -15.89 17.66 -3.22
C GLY A 32 -16.36 17.34 -1.80
N ARG A 33 -16.01 16.15 -1.28
CA ARG A 33 -16.41 15.64 0.04
C ARG A 33 -15.40 14.59 0.56
N PRO A 34 -15.38 14.31 1.88
CA PRO A 34 -14.59 13.22 2.45
C PRO A 34 -14.87 11.88 1.77
N LEU A 35 -13.89 10.98 1.76
CA LEU A 35 -14.10 9.62 1.25
C LEU A 35 -15.00 8.85 2.21
N ASP A 36 -16.06 8.26 1.67
CA ASP A 36 -16.94 7.35 2.39
C ASP A 36 -16.85 5.95 1.78
N VAL A 37 -16.73 4.93 2.63
CA VAL A 37 -16.52 3.55 2.18
C VAL A 37 -17.76 3.01 1.48
N THR A 38 -18.95 3.32 1.99
CA THR A 38 -20.23 2.90 1.40
C THR A 38 -20.41 3.56 0.03
N GLU A 39 -20.22 4.87 -0.05
CA GLU A 39 -20.31 5.61 -1.31
C GLU A 39 -19.36 5.01 -2.36
N LEU A 40 -18.08 4.83 -2.03
CA LEU A 40 -17.08 4.30 -2.95
C LEU A 40 -17.38 2.85 -3.40
N ALA A 41 -17.95 2.03 -2.52
CA ALA A 41 -18.36 0.66 -2.83
C ALA A 41 -19.58 0.61 -3.78
N GLU A 42 -20.49 1.58 -3.65
CA GLU A 42 -21.78 1.63 -4.35
C GLU A 42 -21.78 2.46 -5.65
N PHE A 43 -20.70 3.18 -5.96
CA PHE A 43 -20.52 3.85 -7.25
C PHE A 43 -20.97 2.96 -8.42
N ALA A 44 -21.75 3.51 -9.35
CA ALA A 44 -22.17 2.76 -10.52
C ALA A 44 -20.95 2.28 -11.32
N PRO A 45 -21.07 1.16 -12.05
CA PRO A 45 -19.96 0.64 -12.85
C PRO A 45 -19.29 1.71 -13.69
N ASP A 46 -17.96 1.75 -13.64
CA ASP A 46 -17.07 2.66 -14.39
C ASP A 46 -17.17 4.17 -14.06
N GLU A 47 -18.15 4.65 -13.28
CA GLU A 47 -18.24 6.07 -12.87
C GLU A 47 -17.01 6.53 -12.06
N LEU A 48 -16.58 5.72 -11.10
CA LEU A 48 -15.35 5.99 -10.36
C LEU A 48 -14.13 6.00 -11.29
N GLY A 49 -14.16 5.19 -12.36
CA GLY A 49 -13.14 5.18 -13.41
C GLY A 49 -13.04 6.52 -14.14
N VAL A 50 -14.17 7.16 -14.45
CA VAL A 50 -14.21 8.49 -15.06
C VAL A 50 -13.57 9.53 -14.14
N ILE A 51 -13.87 9.47 -12.82
CA ILE A 51 -13.27 10.38 -11.82
C ILE A 51 -11.75 10.19 -11.75
N PHE A 52 -11.28 8.94 -11.73
CA PHE A 52 -9.84 8.62 -11.73
C PHE A 52 -9.14 9.08 -13.02
N ALA A 53 -9.86 9.10 -14.15
CA ALA A 53 -9.34 9.46 -15.46
C ALA A 53 -9.35 10.97 -15.77
N ARG A 54 -10.04 11.80 -14.98
CA ARG A 54 -10.01 13.28 -15.13
C ARG A 54 -8.55 13.76 -15.17
N GLN A 55 -8.21 14.61 -16.14
CA GLN A 55 -6.83 15.03 -16.37
C GLN A 55 -6.37 16.07 -15.33
N PRO A 56 -5.14 15.95 -14.80
CA PRO A 56 -4.21 14.82 -14.98
C PRO A 56 -4.72 13.57 -14.25
N ALA A 57 -4.68 12.39 -14.90
CA ALA A 57 -5.21 11.16 -14.30
C ALA A 57 -4.53 10.81 -12.95
N LEU A 58 -5.30 10.29 -11.99
CA LEU A 58 -4.78 9.90 -10.66
C LEU A 58 -3.75 8.77 -10.75
N HIS A 59 -3.90 7.90 -11.74
CA HIS A 59 -3.02 6.78 -11.99
C HIS A 59 -2.89 6.58 -13.50
N ARG A 60 -1.78 5.99 -13.96
CA ARG A 60 -1.58 5.59 -15.36
C ARG A 60 -2.56 4.50 -15.86
N PHE A 61 -3.28 3.87 -14.94
CA PHE A 61 -4.29 2.83 -15.18
C PHE A 61 -5.57 3.19 -14.39
N PRO A 62 -6.25 4.30 -14.75
CA PRO A 62 -7.29 4.88 -13.91
C PRO A 62 -8.47 3.92 -13.69
N GLY A 63 -8.95 3.25 -14.74
CA GLY A 63 -10.06 2.29 -14.63
C GLY A 63 -9.73 1.07 -13.76
N SER A 64 -8.53 0.49 -13.90
CA SER A 64 -8.10 -0.65 -13.06
C SER A 64 -7.95 -0.24 -11.59
N MET A 65 -7.40 0.95 -11.33
CA MET A 65 -7.22 1.42 -9.96
C MET A 65 -8.56 1.80 -9.31
N ALA A 66 -9.47 2.42 -10.05
CA ALA A 66 -10.83 2.69 -9.59
C ALA A 66 -11.56 1.39 -9.19
N LYS A 67 -11.49 0.36 -10.05
CA LYS A 67 -12.07 -0.97 -9.74
C LYS A 67 -11.45 -1.57 -8.49
N ARG A 68 -10.13 -1.45 -8.31
CA ARG A 68 -9.44 -1.95 -7.10
C ARG A 68 -9.86 -1.21 -5.83
N VAL A 69 -9.99 0.11 -5.90
CA VAL A 69 -10.46 0.93 -4.76
C VAL A 69 -11.90 0.56 -4.40
N GLN A 70 -12.79 0.44 -5.39
CA GLN A 70 -14.16 0.01 -5.16
C GLN A 70 -14.23 -1.40 -4.55
N SER A 71 -13.43 -2.35 -5.05
CA SER A 71 -13.33 -3.71 -4.48
C SER A 71 -12.80 -3.70 -3.04
N LEU A 72 -11.84 -2.83 -2.72
CA LEU A 72 -11.36 -2.64 -1.35
C LEU A 72 -12.48 -2.13 -0.44
N CYS A 73 -13.23 -1.11 -0.88
CA CYS A 73 -14.35 -0.57 -0.11
C CYS A 73 -15.45 -1.61 0.15
N ARG A 74 -15.82 -2.44 -0.85
CA ARG A 74 -16.75 -3.55 -0.64
C ARG A 74 -16.26 -4.55 0.40
N LEU A 75 -14.99 -4.97 0.29
CA LEU A 75 -14.39 -5.88 1.27
C LEU A 75 -14.43 -5.29 2.68
N LEU A 76 -14.15 -3.99 2.83
CA LEU A 76 -14.23 -3.30 4.12
C LEU A 76 -15.65 -3.29 4.70
N LEU A 77 -16.68 -3.08 3.89
CA LEU A 77 -18.08 -3.18 4.35
C LEU A 77 -18.41 -4.62 4.79
N ASP A 78 -18.16 -5.59 3.91
CA ASP A 78 -18.57 -6.97 4.10
C ASP A 78 -17.89 -7.63 5.30
N SER A 79 -16.60 -7.33 5.50
CA SER A 79 -15.76 -8.03 6.49
C SER A 79 -15.45 -7.20 7.74
N TYR A 80 -15.59 -5.88 7.67
CA TYR A 80 -15.12 -4.96 8.70
C TYR A 80 -16.13 -3.84 9.02
N GLY A 81 -17.38 -3.93 8.52
CA GLY A 81 -18.43 -2.95 8.80
C GLY A 81 -18.13 -1.54 8.29
N GLY A 82 -17.23 -1.42 7.29
CA GLY A 82 -16.76 -0.14 6.75
C GLY A 82 -15.61 0.50 7.53
N ASP A 83 -15.19 -0.07 8.67
CA ASP A 83 -14.04 0.42 9.42
C ASP A 83 -12.72 -0.15 8.86
N ALA A 84 -11.94 0.71 8.18
CA ALA A 84 -10.63 0.33 7.68
C ALA A 84 -9.64 -0.06 8.78
N ALA A 85 -9.74 0.54 9.98
CA ALA A 85 -8.84 0.23 11.08
C ALA A 85 -9.07 -1.17 11.65
N ALA A 86 -10.30 -1.68 11.55
CA ALA A 86 -10.65 -3.03 11.97
C ALA A 86 -9.85 -4.12 11.25
N VAL A 87 -9.27 -3.83 10.07
CA VAL A 87 -8.33 -4.75 9.39
C VAL A 87 -7.15 -5.14 10.28
N TRP A 88 -6.70 -4.25 11.17
CA TRP A 88 -5.55 -4.54 12.04
C TRP A 88 -5.85 -4.47 13.53
N THR A 89 -6.86 -3.71 13.97
CA THR A 89 -7.24 -3.66 15.39
C THR A 89 -7.96 -4.92 15.86
N THR A 90 -8.53 -5.72 14.94
CA THR A 90 -9.24 -6.98 15.26
C THR A 90 -8.39 -8.24 15.09
N ALA A 91 -7.14 -8.11 14.66
CA ALA A 91 -6.24 -9.24 14.50
C ALA A 91 -5.80 -9.79 15.86
N ALA A 92 -6.00 -11.09 16.11
CA ALA A 92 -5.58 -11.71 17.37
C ALA A 92 -4.06 -11.92 17.45
N ASP A 93 -3.40 -12.15 16.30
CA ASP A 93 -1.96 -12.36 16.21
C ASP A 93 -1.40 -11.85 14.87
N GLY A 94 -0.07 -11.84 14.74
CA GLY A 94 0.63 -11.41 13.53
C GLY A 94 0.30 -12.22 12.29
N ARG A 95 -0.01 -13.53 12.43
CA ARG A 95 -0.38 -14.38 11.29
C ARG A 95 -1.76 -14.01 10.77
N GLN A 96 -2.72 -13.76 11.66
CA GLN A 96 -4.04 -13.27 11.30
C GLN A 96 -3.95 -11.88 10.68
N LEU A 97 -3.15 -10.97 11.25
CA LEU A 97 -2.93 -9.64 10.68
C LEU A 97 -2.38 -9.74 9.25
N LEU A 98 -1.35 -10.55 9.02
CA LEU A 98 -0.81 -10.78 7.69
C LEU A 98 -1.86 -11.35 6.73
N LYS A 99 -2.66 -12.33 7.18
CA LYS A 99 -3.73 -12.93 6.37
C LYS A 99 -4.78 -11.89 5.98
N GLN A 100 -5.20 -11.03 6.91
CA GLN A 100 -6.18 -9.97 6.68
C GLN A 100 -5.64 -8.94 5.68
N VAL A 101 -4.40 -8.47 5.85
CA VAL A 101 -3.75 -7.54 4.92
C VAL A 101 -3.54 -8.17 3.54
N ALA A 102 -3.13 -9.43 3.46
CA ALA A 102 -2.92 -10.14 2.19
C ALA A 102 -4.23 -10.40 1.42
N ALA A 103 -5.38 -10.38 2.09
CA ALA A 103 -6.68 -10.49 1.44
C ALA A 103 -7.12 -9.17 0.76
N LEU A 104 -6.50 -8.03 1.09
CA LEU A 104 -6.85 -6.75 0.50
C LEU A 104 -6.48 -6.69 -1.00
N PRO A 105 -7.35 -6.17 -1.87
CA PRO A 105 -7.07 -6.03 -3.30
C PRO A 105 -5.76 -5.28 -3.57
N GLY A 106 -4.82 -5.94 -4.26
CA GLY A 106 -3.52 -5.35 -4.62
C GLY A 106 -2.37 -5.64 -3.65
N PHE A 107 -2.63 -6.36 -2.55
CA PHE A 107 -1.61 -6.84 -1.63
C PHE A 107 -1.18 -8.27 -1.96
N GLY A 108 -0.06 -8.40 -2.68
CA GLY A 108 0.66 -9.68 -2.75
C GLY A 108 1.42 -9.94 -1.45
N GLN A 109 1.85 -11.19 -1.22
CA GLN A 109 2.50 -11.63 0.03
C GLN A 109 3.61 -10.70 0.52
N GLN A 110 4.52 -10.29 -0.36
CA GLN A 110 5.61 -9.39 0.02
C GLN A 110 5.11 -8.00 0.45
N LYS A 111 4.12 -7.44 -0.25
CA LYS A 111 3.53 -6.13 0.10
C LYS A 111 2.77 -6.21 1.41
N ALA A 112 2.06 -7.31 1.65
CA ALA A 112 1.37 -7.55 2.90
C ALA A 112 2.36 -7.58 4.07
N LYS A 113 3.47 -8.33 3.95
CA LYS A 113 4.52 -8.34 4.97
C LYS A 113 5.13 -6.95 5.21
N ILE A 114 5.48 -6.21 4.16
CA ILE A 114 6.00 -4.84 4.30
C ILE A 114 5.00 -3.93 5.01
N PHE A 115 3.71 -4.06 4.71
CA PHE A 115 2.67 -3.26 5.35
C PHE A 115 2.48 -3.63 6.83
N VAL A 116 2.48 -4.93 7.17
CA VAL A 116 2.48 -5.37 8.58
C VAL A 116 3.70 -4.84 9.33
N ALA A 117 4.89 -4.86 8.70
CA ALA A 117 6.09 -4.26 9.29
C ALA A 117 5.94 -2.75 9.52
N LEU A 118 5.33 -2.02 8.58
CA LEU A 118 5.04 -0.59 8.71
C LEU A 118 4.09 -0.31 9.88
N LEU A 119 3.01 -1.09 9.98
CA LEU A 119 2.03 -1.00 11.07
C LEU A 119 2.71 -1.19 12.44
N GLY A 120 3.55 -2.21 12.59
CA GLY A 120 4.25 -2.47 13.86
C GLY A 120 5.33 -1.44 14.18
N LYS A 121 6.23 -1.15 13.23
CA LYS A 121 7.40 -0.29 13.46
C LYS A 121 7.06 1.19 13.61
N GLN A 122 6.05 1.69 12.90
CA GLN A 122 5.78 3.13 12.83
C GLN A 122 4.45 3.52 13.47
N LEU A 123 3.48 2.61 13.56
CA LEU A 123 2.13 2.91 14.06
C LEU A 123 1.76 2.18 15.35
N GLY A 124 2.68 1.38 15.92
CA GLY A 124 2.49 0.72 17.21
C GLY A 124 1.48 -0.44 17.19
N VAL A 125 1.12 -0.96 16.02
CA VAL A 125 0.22 -2.11 15.89
C VAL A 125 1.03 -3.40 16.05
N THR A 126 1.11 -3.91 17.28
CA THR A 126 2.05 -4.97 17.67
C THR A 126 1.35 -6.22 18.24
N PRO A 127 0.41 -6.86 17.52
CA PRO A 127 -0.20 -8.10 18.00
C PRO A 127 0.87 -9.19 18.16
N PRO A 128 0.67 -10.19 19.05
CA PRO A 128 1.67 -11.22 19.28
C PRO A 128 2.15 -11.89 17.99
N GLY A 129 3.47 -12.01 17.82
CA GLY A 129 4.07 -12.67 16.64
C GLY A 129 4.07 -11.85 15.34
N TRP A 130 3.87 -10.52 15.41
CA TRP A 130 3.83 -9.66 14.21
C TRP A 130 5.17 -9.60 13.47
N GLN A 131 6.31 -9.64 14.16
CA GLN A 131 7.64 -9.54 13.54
C GLN A 131 7.90 -10.76 12.66
N GLU A 132 7.69 -11.96 13.20
CA GLU A 132 7.87 -13.24 12.51
C GLU A 132 6.91 -13.37 11.32
N ALA A 133 5.67 -12.89 11.47
CA ALA A 133 4.71 -12.89 10.38
C ALA A 133 5.19 -12.03 9.19
N CYS A 134 5.86 -10.91 9.45
CA CYS A 134 6.37 -10.02 8.42
C CYS A 134 7.83 -10.23 8.03
N ASP A 135 8.47 -11.32 8.45
CA ASP A 135 9.87 -11.62 8.12
C ASP A 135 10.15 -11.60 6.61
N PRO A 136 11.27 -10.98 6.17
CA PRO A 136 12.34 -10.40 7.00
C PRO A 136 12.13 -8.92 7.35
N PHE A 137 10.95 -8.35 7.08
CA PHE A 137 10.71 -6.91 7.20
C PHE A 137 10.42 -6.45 8.64
N GLY A 138 10.09 -7.38 9.55
CA GLY A 138 9.85 -7.11 10.97
C GLY A 138 11.11 -6.96 11.82
N GLU A 139 12.27 -7.34 11.29
CA GLU A 139 13.56 -7.35 12.00
C GLU A 139 13.93 -5.96 12.53
N ASP A 140 14.29 -5.88 13.82
CA ASP A 140 14.70 -4.63 14.47
C ASP A 140 16.03 -4.12 13.92
N GLY A 141 16.13 -2.80 13.76
CA GLY A 141 17.32 -2.17 13.17
C GLY A 141 17.54 -2.48 11.68
N SER A 142 16.61 -3.16 11.02
CA SER A 142 16.69 -3.45 9.59
C SER A 142 16.46 -2.19 8.72
N TYR A 143 16.98 -2.21 7.49
CA TYR A 143 16.72 -1.17 6.48
C TYR A 143 16.32 -1.81 5.15
N ARG A 144 15.25 -2.61 5.16
CA ARG A 144 14.87 -3.49 4.04
C ARG A 144 13.71 -2.92 3.22
N SER A 145 12.85 -2.10 3.81
CA SER A 145 11.61 -1.65 3.19
C SER A 145 11.18 -0.23 3.59
N VAL A 146 10.01 0.22 3.10
CA VAL A 146 9.43 1.51 3.50
C VAL A 146 9.09 1.57 4.99
N ALA A 147 8.85 0.42 5.62
CA ALA A 147 8.64 0.32 7.07
C ALA A 147 9.83 0.85 7.89
N ASP A 148 11.02 0.90 7.29
CA ASP A 148 12.25 1.36 7.95
C ASP A 148 12.59 2.82 7.62
N ILE A 149 11.77 3.52 6.83
CA ILE A 149 12.01 4.92 6.43
C ILE A 149 11.30 5.85 7.42
N VAL A 150 12.07 6.40 8.35
CA VAL A 150 11.62 7.38 9.36
C VAL A 150 12.35 8.72 9.27
N SER A 151 13.33 8.81 8.37
CA SER A 151 14.18 9.99 8.16
C SER A 151 14.85 9.97 6.77
N PRO A 152 15.43 11.08 6.30
CA PRO A 152 16.23 11.10 5.07
C PRO A 152 17.40 10.10 5.08
N GLU A 153 18.04 9.91 6.24
CA GLU A 153 19.18 9.00 6.41
C GLU A 153 18.74 7.54 6.29
N SER A 154 17.64 7.17 6.93
CA SER A 154 17.09 5.80 6.81
C SER A 154 16.58 5.51 5.40
N ARG A 155 16.05 6.52 4.68
CA ARG A 155 15.71 6.41 3.25
C ARG A 155 16.93 6.04 2.40
N ILE A 156 18.09 6.64 2.68
CA ILE A 156 19.35 6.31 1.99
C ILE A 156 19.74 4.86 2.26
N LYS A 157 19.72 4.42 3.52
CA LYS A 157 20.05 3.02 3.89
C LYS A 157 19.14 2.00 3.19
N VAL A 158 17.83 2.24 3.16
CA VAL A 158 16.87 1.37 2.45
C VAL A 158 17.13 1.31 0.95
N ARG A 159 17.46 2.45 0.33
CA ARG A 159 17.83 2.50 -1.08
C ARG A 159 19.09 1.67 -1.36
N ASP A 160 20.10 1.79 -0.50
CA ASP A 160 21.39 1.13 -0.69
C ASP A 160 21.26 -0.39 -0.46
N TYR A 161 20.47 -0.82 0.53
CA TYR A 161 20.09 -2.23 0.69
C TYR A 161 19.40 -2.80 -0.56
N LYS A 162 18.41 -2.10 -1.11
CA LYS A 162 17.71 -2.54 -2.34
C LYS A 162 18.65 -2.64 -3.54
N LYS A 163 19.63 -1.74 -3.66
CA LYS A 163 20.67 -1.80 -4.70
C LYS A 163 21.56 -3.03 -4.53
N ALA A 164 22.02 -3.31 -3.31
CA ALA A 164 22.84 -4.48 -3.02
C ALA A 164 22.10 -5.79 -3.35
N MET A 165 20.85 -5.94 -2.93
CA MET A 165 20.04 -7.13 -3.23
C MET A 165 19.78 -7.33 -4.72
N LYS A 166 19.56 -6.24 -5.48
CA LYS A 166 19.46 -6.33 -6.95
C LYS A 166 20.78 -6.76 -7.61
N ALA A 167 21.92 -6.35 -7.07
CA ALA A 167 23.22 -6.76 -7.58
C ALA A 167 23.47 -8.24 -7.31
N THR A 168 23.16 -8.73 -6.10
CA THR A 168 23.26 -10.16 -5.75
C THR A 168 22.34 -11.04 -6.59
N ALA A 169 21.12 -10.59 -6.90
CA ALA A 169 20.18 -11.36 -7.74
C ALA A 169 20.54 -11.39 -9.24
N LYS A 170 21.51 -10.58 -9.67
CA LYS A 170 22.02 -10.55 -11.05
C LYS A 170 23.34 -11.31 -11.23
N ALA A 171 23.97 -11.70 -10.13
CA ALA A 171 25.18 -12.52 -10.10
C ALA A 171 24.77 -14.01 -10.01
#